data_AF-A0A3B9UPM3-F1
#
_entry.id   AF-A0A3B9UPM3-F1
#
_cell.length_a   1.000
_cell.length_b   1.000
_cell.length_c   1.000
_cell.angle_alpha   90.00
_cell.angle_beta   90.00
_cell.angle_gamma   90.00
#
_symmetry.space_group_name_H-M   'P 1'
#
loop_
_entity.id
_entity.type
_entity.pdbx_description
1 polymer ?
#
loop_
_entity_poly.entity_id
_entity_poly.type
_entity_poly.pdbx_seq_one_letter_code
_entity_poly.pdbx_strand_id
1 'polypeptide(L)' 'ALDFALSGNKKPVVIIANTINGCGVDFIEDDCMCTYRIFDEEKVKEAKESLEKYYEIRIKEV' A
#
# COMPACT_ATOMS: atom_id res chain seq x y z
N ALA A 1 -9.60 -5.14 -14.09
CA ALA A 1 -10.15 -6.04 -13.05
C ALA A 1 -11.46 -5.49 -12.47
N LEU A 2 -11.47 -4.23 -12.03
CA LEU A 2 -12.68 -3.57 -11.53
C LEU A 2 -13.82 -3.52 -12.57
N ASP A 3 -13.53 -3.20 -13.82
CA ASP A 3 -14.56 -3.16 -14.88
C ASP A 3 -15.28 -4.50 -15.03
N PHE A 4 -14.56 -5.62 -14.93
CA PHE A 4 -15.13 -6.96 -14.98
C PHE A 4 -15.99 -7.29 -13.76
N ALA A 5 -15.56 -6.85 -12.56
CA ALA A 5 -16.36 -7.02 -11.35
C ALA A 5 -17.66 -6.21 -11.43
N LEU A 6 -17.64 -5.04 -12.07
CA LEU A 6 -18.77 -4.13 -12.20
C LEU A 6 -19.66 -4.39 -13.42
N SER A 7 -19.26 -5.25 -14.36
CA SER A 7 -19.97 -5.48 -15.64
C SER A 7 -21.29 -6.26 -15.52
N GLY A 8 -21.96 -6.24 -14.36
CA GLY A 8 -23.26 -6.93 -14.17
C GLY A 8 -23.15 -8.46 -14.12
N ASN A 9 -21.99 -8.98 -13.70
CA ASN A 9 -21.79 -10.41 -13.52
C ASN A 9 -22.77 -10.98 -12.48
N LYS A 10 -23.49 -12.06 -12.83
CA LYS A 10 -24.49 -12.71 -11.97
C LYS A 10 -23.88 -13.52 -10.82
N LYS A 11 -22.55 -13.65 -10.77
CA LYS A 11 -21.80 -14.41 -9.77
C LYS A 11 -20.87 -13.47 -9.00
N PRO A 12 -20.58 -13.74 -7.71
CA PRO A 12 -19.57 -13.03 -6.97
C PRO A 12 -18.21 -13.08 -7.67
N VAL A 13 -17.47 -11.96 -7.65
CA VAL A 13 -16.13 -11.85 -8.21
C VAL A 13 -15.15 -11.59 -7.06
N VAL A 14 -14.02 -12.32 -7.06
CA VAL A 14 -12.90 -12.09 -6.14
C VAL A 14 -11.75 -11.49 -6.95
N ILE A 15 -11.22 -10.36 -6.48
CA ILE A 15 -9.98 -9.77 -7.01
C ILE A 15 -8.88 -10.10 -6.01
N ILE A 16 -7.91 -10.91 -6.44
CA ILE A 16 -6.71 -11.18 -5.65
C ILE A 16 -5.70 -10.06 -5.95
N ALA A 17 -5.62 -9.10 -5.03
CA ALA A 17 -4.64 -8.02 -5.11
C ALA A 17 -3.34 -8.47 -4.43
N ASN A 18 -2.33 -8.79 -5.23
CA ASN A 18 -1.00 -9.11 -4.72
C ASN A 18 -0.26 -7.80 -4.36
N THR A 19 -0.24 -7.46 -3.07
CA THR A 19 0.28 -6.18 -2.56
C THR A 19 1.46 -6.38 -1.61
N ILE A 20 2.25 -5.32 -1.39
CA ILE A 20 3.34 -5.29 -0.41
C ILE A 20 2.82 -4.69 0.91
N ASN A 21 3.08 -5.34 2.05
CA ASN A 21 2.72 -4.78 3.36
C ASN A 21 3.60 -3.56 3.67
N GLY A 22 3.04 -2.50 4.26
CA GLY A 22 3.81 -1.28 4.57
C GLY A 22 4.39 -0.54 3.34
N CYS A 23 3.84 -0.80 2.14
CA CYS A 23 4.34 -0.25 0.88
C CYS A 23 4.54 1.27 0.93
N GLY A 24 5.71 1.74 0.51
CA GLY A 24 6.09 3.15 0.47
C GLY A 24 6.57 3.73 1.81
N VAL A 25 6.74 2.90 2.85
CA VAL A 25 7.37 3.31 4.11
C VAL A 25 8.62 2.48 4.37
N ASP A 26 9.79 3.11 4.26
CA ASP A 26 11.09 2.44 4.12
C ASP A 26 11.40 1.43 5.24
N PHE A 27 10.99 1.72 6.48
CA PHE A 27 11.36 0.91 7.65
C PHE A 27 10.34 -0.21 7.98
N ILE A 28 9.26 -0.34 7.21
CA ILE A 28 8.23 -1.39 7.38
C ILE A 28 7.77 -2.03 6.07
N GLU A 29 8.32 -1.61 4.92
CA GLU A 29 7.98 -2.21 3.64
C GLU A 29 8.37 -3.70 3.63
N ASP A 30 7.39 -4.54 3.27
CA ASP A 30 7.47 -6.00 3.29
C ASP A 30 7.73 -6.62 4.69
N ASP A 31 7.56 -5.85 5.78
CA ASP A 31 7.66 -6.36 7.15
C ASP A 31 6.29 -6.88 7.64
N CYS A 32 6.18 -8.20 7.81
CA CYS A 32 4.96 -8.86 8.31
C CYS A 32 4.61 -8.48 9.76
N MET A 33 5.57 -7.99 10.55
CA MET A 33 5.36 -7.56 11.93
C MET A 33 4.80 -6.14 12.04
N CYS A 34 4.82 -5.36 10.95
CA CYS A 34 4.31 -3.98 10.93
C CYS A 34 2.86 -3.89 11.44
N THR A 35 2.02 -4.86 11.10
CA THR A 35 0.58 -4.86 11.45
C THR A 35 0.32 -4.80 12.95
N TYR A 36 1.28 -5.22 13.77
CA TYR A 36 1.14 -5.29 15.23
C TYR A 36 1.90 -4.18 15.97
N ARG A 37 2.50 -3.23 15.26
CA ARG A 37 3.31 -2.16 15.86
C ARG A 37 2.51 -0.87 15.98
N ILE A 38 2.78 -0.13 17.05
CA ILE A 38 2.34 1.25 17.24
C ILE A 38 3.60 2.10 17.13
N PHE A 39 3.50 3.19 16.37
CA PHE A 39 4.61 4.10 16.12
C PHE A 39 4.45 5.37 16.95
N ASP A 40 5.55 5.88 17.47
CA ASP A 40 5.61 7.19 18.11
C ASP A 40 5.62 8.33 17.08
N GLU A 41 5.64 9.57 17.57
CA GLU A 41 5.62 10.76 16.71
C GLU A 41 6.83 10.86 15.78
N GLU A 42 8.00 10.40 16.22
CA GLU A 42 9.22 10.40 15.40
C GLU A 42 9.08 9.44 14.22
N LYS A 43 8.63 8.20 14.48
CA LYS A 43 8.38 7.21 13.42
C LYS A 43 7.26 7.61 12.47
N VAL A 44 6.24 8.32 12.96
CA VAL A 44 5.19 8.89 12.10
C VAL A 44 5.77 9.97 11.17
N LYS A 45 6.69 10.81 11.67
CA LYS A 45 7.37 11.81 10.83
C LYS A 45 8.23 11.13 9.76
N GLU A 46 9.04 10.13 10.13
CA GLU A 46 9.83 9.34 9.18
C GLU A 46 8.95 8.68 8.11
N ALA A 47 7.80 8.11 8.50
CA ALA A 47 6.90 7.48 7.55
C ALA A 47 6.35 8.46 6.50
N LYS A 48 6.04 9.70 6.91
CA LYS A 48 5.61 10.75 5.98
C LYS A 48 6.72 11.13 5.00
N GLU A 49 7.96 11.20 5.47
CA GLU A 49 9.12 11.48 4.61
C GLU A 49 9.37 10.34 3.60
N SER A 50 9.20 9.08 4.01
CA SER A 50 9.24 7.93 3.08
C SER A 50 8.13 8.00 2.04
N LEU A 51 6.89 8.32 2.45
CA LEU A 51 5.75 8.42 1.54
C LEU A 51 5.91 9.54 0.50
N GLU A 52 6.49 10.68 0.88
CA GLU A 52 6.76 11.77 -0.07
C GLU A 52 7.74 11.33 -1.16
N LYS A 53 8.85 10.67 -0.75
CA LYS A 53 9.82 10.09 -1.71
C LYS A 53 9.17 9.04 -2.58
N TYR A 54 8.37 8.15 -1.99
CA TYR A 54 7.68 7.09 -2.71
C TYR A 54 6.69 7.67 -3.74
N TYR A 55 5.98 8.74 -3.40
CA TYR A 55 5.09 9.46 -4.32
C TYR A 55 5.84 10.02 -5.53
N GLU A 56 6.99 10.66 -5.31
CA GLU A 56 7.83 11.17 -6.41
C GLU A 56 8.30 10.05 -7.36
N ILE A 57 8.64 8.87 -6.83
CA ILE A 57 9.00 7.69 -7.64
C ILE A 57 7.79 7.24 -8.45
N ARG A 58 6.64 7.07 -7.79
CA ARG A 58 5.42 6.55 -8.42
C ARG A 58 4.88 7.45 -9.52
N ILE A 59 4.96 8.78 -9.37
CA ILE A 59 4.54 9.68 -10.46
C ILE A 59 5.47 9.60 -11.66
N LYS A 60 6.79 9.42 -11.45
CA LYS A 60 7.74 9.30 -12.56
C LYS A 60 7.54 8.03 -13.39
N GLU A 61 6.95 7.00 -12.78
CA GLU A 61 6.65 5.72 -13.43
C GLU A 61 5.30 5.71 -14.16
N VAL A 62 4.46 6.76 -14.00
CA VAL A 62 3.16 6.93 -14.67
C VAL A 62 3.31 7.82 -15.90
#